data_AF-A0A524CRV6-F1
#
_entry.id   AF-A0A524CRV6-F1
#
_cell.length_a   1.000
_cell.length_b   1.000
_cell.length_c   1.000
_cell.angle_alpha   90.00
_cell.angle_beta   90.00
_cell.angle_gamma   90.00
#
_symmetry.space_group_name_H-M   'P 1'
#
loop_
_entity.id
_entity.type
_entity.pdbx_description
1 polymer ?
#
loop_
_entity_poly.entity_id
_entity_poly.type
_entity_poly.pdbx_seq_one_letter_code
_entity_poly.pdbx_strand_id
1 'polypeptide(L)' 'MSRQDLISTTYLPPRTVNYGLSRLKDLGLLKEREHAEDGRIAVYELTATPF' A
#
# COMPACT_ATOMS: atom_id res chain seq x y z
N MET A 1 3.71 1.49 -4.98
CA MET A 1 2.47 2.06 -5.54
C MET A 1 1.82 2.96 -4.52
N SER A 2 1.21 4.08 -4.92
CA SER A 2 0.44 4.91 -3.99
C SER A 2 -0.94 4.28 -3.70
N ARG A 3 -1.62 4.77 -2.66
CA ARG A 3 -3.03 4.39 -2.41
C ARG A 3 -3.92 4.67 -3.62
N GLN A 4 -3.70 5.81 -4.28
CA GLN A 4 -4.54 6.26 -5.38
C GLN A 4 -4.37 5.37 -6.60
N ASP A 5 -3.13 4.91 -6.86
CA ASP A 5 -2.85 3.91 -7.91
C ASP A 5 -3.54 2.57 -7.61
N LEU A 6 -3.54 2.13 -6.36
CA LEU A 6 -4.21 0.88 -5.98
C LEU A 6 -5.72 0.97 -6.18
N ILE A 7 -6.33 2.11 -5.87
CA ILE A 7 -7.76 2.34 -6.11
C ILE A 7 -8.07 2.34 -7.61
N SER A 8 -7.25 3.01 -8.43
CA SER A 8 -7.49 3.12 -9.87
C SER A 8 -7.23 1.81 -10.63
N THR A 9 -6.29 0.98 -10.16
CA THR A 9 -5.89 -0.27 -10.85
C THR A 9 -6.71 -1.48 -10.42
N THR A 10 -7.21 -1.51 -9.18
CA THR A 10 -8.00 -2.65 -8.67
C THR A 10 -9.50 -2.48 -8.85
N TYR A 11 -9.97 -1.26 -9.18
CA TYR A 11 -11.39 -0.89 -9.26
C TYR A 11 -12.18 -1.16 -7.97
N LEU A 12 -11.49 -1.38 -6.85
CA LEU A 12 -12.10 -1.59 -5.55
C LEU A 12 -12.47 -0.24 -4.91
N PRO A 13 -13.55 -0.20 -4.10
CA PRO A 13 -13.85 0.99 -3.32
C PRO A 13 -12.67 1.40 -2.43
N PRO A 14 -12.45 2.71 -2.20
CA PRO A 14 -11.35 3.19 -1.36
C PRO A 14 -11.30 2.55 0.04
N ARG A 15 -12.46 2.26 0.64
CA ARG A 15 -12.53 1.58 1.94
C ARG A 15 -11.98 0.15 1.88
N THR A 16 -12.25 -0.57 0.80
CA THR A 16 -11.76 -1.94 0.60
C THR A 16 -10.26 -1.96 0.40
N VAL A 17 -9.71 -1.01 -0.37
CA VAL A 17 -8.26 -0.84 -0.54
C VAL A 17 -7.59 -0.53 0.79
N ASN A 18 -8.13 0.40 1.58
CA ASN A 18 -7.60 0.71 2.92
C ASN A 18 -7.62 -0.50 3.85
N TYR A 19 -8.71 -1.25 3.86
CA TYR A 19 -8.81 -2.48 4.66
C TYR A 19 -7.75 -3.51 4.25
N GLY A 20 -7.59 -3.74 2.94
CA GLY A 20 -6.57 -4.65 2.42
C GLY A 20 -5.15 -4.22 2.80
N LEU A 21 -4.81 -2.94 2.63
CA LEU A 21 -3.52 -2.38 3.02
C LEU A 21 -3.24 -2.55 4.52
N SER A 22 -4.24 -2.28 5.38
CA SER A 22 -4.10 -2.49 6.83
C SER A 22 -3.81 -3.94 7.14
N ARG A 23 -4.57 -4.89 6.57
CA ARG A 23 -4.36 -6.32 6.83
C ARG A 23 -3.01 -6.82 6.33
N LEU A 24 -2.57 -6.36 5.15
CA LEU A 24 -1.26 -6.73 4.61
C LEU A 24 -0.11 -6.17 5.47
N LYS A 25 -0.27 -4.97 6.03
CA LYS A 25 0.67 -4.37 6.98
C LYS A 25 0.70 -5.14 8.30
N ASP A 26 -0.45 -5.52 8.84
CA ASP A 26 -0.56 -6.32 10.06
C ASP A 26 0.11 -7.70 9.90
N LEU A 27 0.06 -8.27 8.70
CA LEU A 27 0.72 -9.53 8.35
C LEU A 27 2.22 -9.37 8.07
N GLY A 28 2.77 -8.15 8.09
CA GLY A 28 4.17 -7.88 7.76
C GLY A 28 4.52 -8.10 6.30
N LEU A 29 3.53 -8.20 5.42
CA LEU A 29 3.68 -8.45 3.98
C LEU A 29 3.93 -7.17 3.17
N LEU A 30 3.78 -6.01 3.83
CA LEU A 30 3.82 -4.73 3.16
C LEU A 30 4.53 -3.69 4.04
N LYS A 31 5.37 -2.86 3.41
CA LYS A 31 6.01 -1.69 4.01
C LYS A 31 5.43 -0.43 3.41
N GLU A 32 5.16 0.52 4.29
CA GLU A 32 4.76 1.88 3.94
C GLU A 32 6.00 2.78 4.02
N ARG A 33 6.24 3.54 2.96
CA ARG A 33 7.32 4.53 2.87
C ARG A 33 6.77 5.86 2.36
N GLU A 34 7.48 6.93 2.64
CA GLU A 34 7.22 8.22 2.03
C GLU A 34 7.72 8.23 0.58
N HIS A 35 6.98 8.87 -0.32
CA HIS A 35 7.40 9.05 -1.70
C HIS A 35 8.63 9.95 -1.78
N ALA A 36 9.62 9.58 -2.58
CA ALA A 36 10.90 10.28 -2.64
C ALA A 36 10.79 11.76 -3.09
N GLU A 37 9.80 12.06 -3.94
CA GLU A 37 9.56 13.42 -4.46
C GLU A 37 8.54 14.23 -3.65
N ASP A 38 7.63 13.56 -2.91
CA ASP A 38 6.60 14.20 -2.11
C ASP A 38 6.33 13.39 -0.84
N GLY A 39 6.93 13.84 0.28
CA GLY A 39 6.80 13.16 1.57
C GLY A 39 5.37 13.09 2.12
N ARG A 40 4.40 13.78 1.52
CA ARG A 40 2.97 13.66 1.88
C ARG A 40 2.32 12.42 1.30
N ILE A 41 2.95 11.78 0.30
CA ILE A 41 2.41 10.62 -0.39
C ILE A 41 2.99 9.35 0.22
N ALA A 42 2.11 8.48 0.71
CA ALA A 42 2.48 7.15 1.13
C ALA A 42 2.59 6.20 -0.08
N VAL A 43 3.69 5.46 -0.13
CA VAL A 43 3.97 4.41 -1.11
C VAL A 43 4.04 3.07 -0.41
N TYR A 44 3.36 2.10 -1.00
CA TYR A 44 3.27 0.73 -0.52
C TYR A 44 4.19 -0.18 -1.35
N GLU A 45 5.05 -0.94 -0.66
CA GLU A 45 5.97 -1.92 -1.22
C GLU A 45 5.75 -3.28 -0.55
N LEU A 46 5.82 -4.36 -1.32
CA LEU A 46 5.83 -5.71 -0.74
C LEU A 46 7.12 -5.92 0.06
N THR A 47 7.01 -6.57 1.21
CA THR A 47 8.20 -7.05 1.90
C THR A 47 8.75 -8.25 1.14
N ALA A 48 10.07 -8.30 0.95
CA ALA A 48 10.74 -9.52 0.56
C ALA A 48 10.57 -10.50 1.73
N THR A 49 9.58 -11.39 1.64
CA THR A 49 9.47 -12.52 2.55
C THR A 49 10.71 -13.40 2.36
N PRO A 50 11.47 -13.71 3.43
CA PRO A 50 12.50 -14.72 3.35
C PRO A 50 11.78 -16.06 3.20
N PHE A 51 11.73 -16.59 1.98
CA PHE A 51 11.44 -18.00 1.74
C PHE A 51 12.74 -18.78 1.81
#